data_AF-U7GFU5-F1
#
_entry.id   AF-U7GFU5-F1
#
_cell.length_a   1.000
_cell.length_b   1.000
_cell.length_c   1.000
_cell.angle_alpha   90.00
_cell.angle_beta   90.00
_cell.angle_gamma   90.00
#
_symmetry.space_group_name_H-M   'P 1'
#
loop_
_entity.id
_entity.type
_entity.pdbx_description
1 polymer ?
#
loop_
_entity_poly.entity_id
_entity_poly.type
_entity_poly.pdbx_seq_one_letter_code
_entity_poly.pdbx_strand_id
1 'polypeptide(L)'
;MLNNIFRALDQLGITPQKRAIHIQFSNPILNAQVFLQRIDGQHEINQGIRAELICLSTDATIPLKQFIGSQVAVDQVTDSGQLFRTTGIITQALQGQSDGSLSLYKLTLEDPTTLWKKR
;
A
#
# COMPACT_ATOMS: atom_id res chain seq x y z
N MET A 1 -19.02 -9.76 8.92
CA MET A 1 -19.29 -8.85 7.79
C MET A 1 -17.95 -8.31 7.31
N LEU A 2 -17.66 -8.31 6.01
CA LEU A 2 -16.38 -7.79 5.51
C LEU A 2 -16.31 -6.29 5.83
N ASN A 3 -15.45 -5.92 6.79
CA ASN A 3 -15.09 -4.53 7.08
C ASN A 3 -14.34 -3.98 5.86
N ASN A 4 -15.10 -3.46 4.91
CA ASN A 4 -14.56 -2.90 3.69
C ASN A 4 -14.16 -1.45 4.01
N ILE A 5 -12.85 -1.20 4.12
CA ILE A 5 -12.33 0.13 4.45
C ILE A 5 -12.87 1.20 3.50
N PHE A 6 -13.13 0.85 2.24
CA PHE A 6 -13.71 1.77 1.27
C PHE A 6 -15.08 2.30 1.70
N ARG A 7 -15.92 1.49 2.37
CA ARG A 7 -17.22 1.94 2.90
C ARG A 7 -17.06 2.85 4.10
N ALA A 8 -16.13 2.54 5.01
CA ALA A 8 -15.86 3.37 6.17
C ALA A 8 -15.32 4.74 5.76
N LEU A 9 -14.41 4.77 4.78
CA LEU A 9 -13.88 6.02 4.21
C LEU A 9 -14.94 6.82 3.45
N ASP A 10 -15.84 6.15 2.72
CA ASP A 10 -16.95 6.80 2.01
C ASP A 10 -17.93 7.48 2.98
N GLN A 11 -18.24 6.83 4.13
CA GLN A 11 -19.03 7.45 5.21
C GLN A 11 -18.35 8.67 5.83
N LEU A 12 -17.02 8.71 5.83
CA LEU A 12 -16.22 9.86 6.27
C LEU A 12 -16.04 10.93 5.18
N GLY A 13 -16.68 10.78 4.01
CA GLY A 13 -16.55 11.69 2.87
C GLY A 13 -15.22 11.57 2.12
N ILE A 14 -14.40 10.57 2.45
CA ILE A 14 -13.13 10.25 1.80
C ILE A 14 -13.44 9.26 0.67
N THR A 15 -14.13 9.73 -0.37
CA THR A 15 -14.54 8.89 -1.51
C THR A 15 -13.32 8.22 -2.18
N PRO A 16 -13.25 6.88 -2.29
CA PRO A 16 -12.13 6.18 -2.92
C PRO A 16 -12.02 6.40 -4.43
N GLN A 17 -13.14 6.70 -5.10
CA GLN A 17 -13.28 6.64 -6.56
C GLN A 17 -12.68 7.84 -7.33
N LYS A 18 -12.24 8.91 -6.66
CA LYS A 18 -11.66 10.11 -7.29
C LYS A 18 -10.21 10.37 -6.87
N ARG A 19 -9.51 9.35 -6.38
CA ARG A 19 -8.17 9.50 -5.83
C ARG A 19 -7.11 9.51 -6.93
N ALA A 20 -6.05 10.28 -6.70
CA ALA A 20 -4.89 10.29 -7.57
C ALA A 20 -3.95 9.10 -7.36
N ILE A 21 -4.13 8.30 -6.29
CA ILE A 21 -3.29 7.14 -5.98
C ILE A 21 -4.13 5.93 -5.57
N HIS A 22 -3.75 4.75 -6.07
CA HIS A 22 -4.38 3.47 -5.79
C HIS A 22 -3.32 2.41 -5.51
N ILE A 23 -3.69 1.38 -4.76
CA ILE A 23 -2.82 0.24 -4.45
C ILE A 23 -3.52 -1.07 -4.78
N GLN A 24 -2.76 -2.01 -5.33
CA GLN A 24 -3.19 -3.36 -5.63
C GLN A 24 -2.12 -4.34 -5.12
N PHE A 25 -2.50 -5.19 -4.18
CA PHE A 25 -1.71 -6.29 -3.67
C PHE A 25 -2.00 -7.56 -4.46
N SER A 26 -0.99 -8.41 -4.63
CA SER A 26 -1.18 -9.78 -5.14
C SER A 26 -1.98 -10.64 -4.18
N ASN A 27 -1.92 -10.34 -2.87
CA ASN A 27 -2.81 -10.93 -1.87
C ASN A 27 -4.19 -10.24 -1.92
N PRO A 28 -5.25 -10.89 -2.45
CA PRO A 28 -6.54 -10.25 -2.68
C PRO A 28 -7.26 -9.83 -1.41
N ILE A 29 -6.94 -10.46 -0.26
CA ILE A 29 -7.55 -10.11 1.04
C ILE A 29 -7.18 -8.67 1.43
N LEU A 30 -5.93 -8.27 1.19
CA LEU A 30 -5.44 -6.93 1.52
C LEU A 30 -6.12 -5.84 0.69
N ASN A 31 -6.52 -6.15 -0.55
CA ASN A 31 -7.16 -5.17 -1.44
C ASN A 31 -8.48 -4.62 -0.90
N ALA A 32 -9.19 -5.38 -0.05
CA ALA A 32 -10.45 -4.95 0.56
C ALA A 32 -10.28 -4.28 1.93
N GLN A 33 -9.11 -4.42 2.55
CA GLN A 33 -8.86 -4.00 3.94
C GLN A 33 -7.89 -2.84 4.05
N VAL A 34 -7.03 -2.65 3.04
CA VAL A 34 -5.89 -1.74 3.10
C VAL A 34 -6.03 -0.65 2.05
N PHE A 35 -5.86 0.58 2.48
CA PHE A 35 -6.04 1.78 1.67
C PHE A 35 -4.76 2.62 1.67
N LEU A 36 -4.21 2.92 0.49
CA LEU A 36 -3.00 3.73 0.38
C LEU A 36 -3.29 5.21 0.63
N GLN A 37 -2.61 5.82 1.61
CA GLN A 37 -2.70 7.23 1.94
C GLN A 37 -1.57 8.06 1.31
N ARG A 38 -0.35 7.54 1.32
CA ARG A 38 0.85 8.23 0.80
C ARG A 38 1.85 7.22 0.29
N ILE A 39 2.53 7.58 -0.80
CA ILE A 39 3.76 6.96 -1.27
C ILE A 39 4.87 8.01 -1.22
N ASP A 40 6.02 7.64 -0.69
CA ASP A 40 7.26 8.42 -0.69
C ASP A 40 8.38 7.49 -1.11
N GLY A 41 9.28 7.89 -1.99
CA GLY A 41 10.30 6.98 -2.46
C GLY A 41 11.37 7.62 -3.30
N GLN A 42 12.45 6.86 -3.49
CA GLN A 42 13.59 7.22 -4.30
C GLN A 42 13.77 6.15 -5.38
N HIS A 43 14.09 6.61 -6.58
CA HIS A 43 14.44 5.76 -7.71
C HIS A 43 15.66 6.36 -8.39
N GLU A 44 16.72 5.57 -8.46
CA GLU A 44 18.02 5.97 -9.00
C GLU A 44 18.44 5.00 -10.10
N ILE A 45 19.15 5.51 -11.11
CA ILE A 45 19.66 4.71 -12.22
C ILE A 45 20.60 3.63 -11.65
N ASN A 46 20.31 2.36 -11.97
CA ASN A 46 21.06 1.18 -11.55
C ASN A 46 21.06 0.86 -10.04
N GLN A 47 20.26 1.56 -9.22
CA GLN A 47 20.23 1.35 -7.76
C GLN A 47 18.94 0.71 -7.26
N GLY A 48 17.96 0.51 -8.15
CA GLY A 48 16.66 -0.03 -7.82
C GLY A 48 15.69 1.02 -7.29
N ILE A 49 14.51 0.57 -6.88
CA ILE A 49 13.47 1.43 -6.30
C ILE A 49 13.28 1.09 -4.83
N ARG A 50 13.14 2.13 -4.01
CA ARG A 50 12.70 1.98 -2.63
C ARG A 50 11.66 3.04 -2.32
N ALA A 51 10.48 2.59 -1.89
CA ALA A 51 9.38 3.46 -1.52
C ALA A 51 8.77 3.04 -0.18
N GLU A 52 8.43 4.01 0.64
CA GLU A 52 7.62 3.86 1.83
C GLU A 52 6.15 4.16 1.49
N LEU A 53 5.29 3.20 1.82
CA LEU A 53 3.84 3.29 1.65
C LEU A 53 3.21 3.47 3.02
N ILE A 54 2.47 4.55 3.21
CA ILE A 54 1.61 4.74 4.39
C ILE A 54 0.21 4.31 3.99
N CYS A 55 -0.26 3.24 4.63
CA CYS A 55 -1.56 2.65 4.40
C CYS A 55 -2.45 2.79 5.65
N LEU A 56 -3.75 2.88 5.43
CA LEU A 56 -4.80 2.89 6.44
C LEU A 56 -5.59 1.58 6.35
N SER A 57 -6.07 1.10 7.48
CA SER A 57 -6.95 -0.07 7.60
C SER A 57 -7.96 0.17 8.73
N THR A 58 -9.19 -0.32 8.59
CA THR A 58 -10.16 -0.38 9.70
C THR A 58 -9.93 -1.60 10.58
N ASP A 59 -9.05 -2.50 10.17
CA ASP A 59 -8.64 -3.69 10.91
C ASP A 59 -7.23 -3.48 11.47
N ALA A 60 -7.14 -3.44 12.80
CA ALA A 60 -5.88 -3.32 13.55
C ALA A 60 -5.18 -4.67 13.78
N THR A 61 -5.74 -5.77 13.28
CA THR A 61 -5.29 -7.13 13.60
C THR A 61 -4.69 -7.86 12.40
N ILE A 62 -4.53 -7.19 11.26
CA ILE A 62 -3.94 -7.78 10.05
C ILE A 62 -2.52 -8.26 10.37
N PRO A 63 -2.24 -9.58 10.28
CA PRO A 63 -0.91 -10.11 10.57
C PRO A 63 0.12 -9.56 9.58
N LEU A 64 1.23 -8.98 10.08
CA LEU A 64 2.26 -8.36 9.25
C LEU A 64 2.84 -9.30 8.18
N LYS A 65 2.87 -10.60 8.46
CA LYS A 65 3.30 -11.65 7.51
C LYS A 65 2.45 -11.71 6.24
N GLN A 66 1.20 -11.22 6.26
CA GLN A 66 0.36 -11.17 5.07
C GLN A 66 0.84 -10.14 4.04
N PHE A 67 1.58 -9.12 4.49
CA PHE A 67 2.17 -8.10 3.63
C PHE A 67 3.51 -8.55 3.04
N ILE A 68 4.37 -9.16 3.87
CA ILE A 68 5.73 -9.51 3.49
C ILE A 68 5.76 -10.45 2.28
N GLY A 69 6.56 -10.11 1.26
CA GLY A 69 6.69 -10.87 0.03
C GLY A 69 5.54 -10.69 -0.96
N SER A 70 4.48 -9.96 -0.59
CA SER A 70 3.38 -9.62 -1.50
C SER A 70 3.88 -8.68 -2.59
N GLN A 71 3.51 -8.96 -3.84
CA GLN A 71 3.74 -8.04 -4.95
C GLN A 71 2.70 -6.93 -4.88
N VAL A 72 3.13 -5.70 -5.16
CA VAL A 72 2.28 -4.52 -5.07
C VAL A 72 2.44 -3.68 -6.33
N ALA A 73 1.31 -3.23 -6.86
CA ALA A 73 1.24 -2.18 -7.85
C ALA A 73 0.60 -0.93 -7.22
N VAL A 74 1.28 0.20 -7.36
CA VAL A 74 0.77 1.52 -6.98
C VAL A 74 0.50 2.28 -8.27
N ASP A 75 -0.75 2.68 -8.48
CA ASP A 75 -1.19 3.43 -9.64
C ASP A 75 -1.41 4.89 -9.27
N GLN A 76 -0.72 5.79 -9.97
CA GLN A 76 -0.91 7.22 -9.85
C GLN A 76 -1.62 7.76 -11.10
N VAL A 77 -2.67 8.56 -10.90
CA VAL A 77 -3.37 9.24 -11.99
C VAL A 77 -2.54 10.46 -12.42
N THR A 78 -2.19 10.51 -13.69
CA THR A 78 -1.46 11.64 -14.31
C THR A 78 -2.40 12.80 -14.61
N ASP A 79 -1.83 13.95 -14.97
CA ASP A 79 -2.55 15.12 -15.48
C ASP A 79 -3.41 14.83 -16.71
N SER A 80 -3.01 13.85 -17.54
CA SER A 80 -3.74 13.34 -18.69
C SER A 80 -4.79 12.27 -18.35
N GLY A 81 -4.96 11.92 -17.07
CA GLY A 81 -5.91 10.90 -16.61
C GLY A 81 -5.45 9.46 -16.87
N GLN A 82 -4.19 9.25 -17.29
CA GLN A 82 -3.59 7.92 -17.44
C GLN A 82 -3.09 7.38 -16.11
N LEU A 83 -2.89 6.07 -16.02
CA LEU A 83 -2.29 5.44 -14.85
C LEU A 83 -0.78 5.30 -15.06
N PHE A 84 0.00 5.95 -14.21
CA PHE A 84 1.42 5.70 -14.04
C PHE A 84 1.61 4.65 -12.94
N ARG A 85 2.12 3.48 -13.29
CA ARG A 85 2.23 2.33 -12.38
C ARG A 85 3.65 2.15 -11.87
N THR A 86 3.78 2.08 -10.55
CA THR A 86 4.99 1.68 -9.84
C THR A 86 4.76 0.30 -9.21
N THR A 87 5.63 -0.67 -9.50
CA THR A 87 5.52 -2.03 -8.95
C THR A 87 6.70 -2.41 -8.08
N GLY A 88 6.47 -3.27 -7.09
CA GLY A 88 7.54 -3.85 -6.28
C GLY A 88 7.04 -4.98 -5.39
N ILE A 89 7.90 -5.42 -4.48
CA ILE A 89 7.62 -6.42 -3.45
C ILE A 89 7.71 -5.73 -2.09
N ILE A 90 6.80 -6.08 -1.18
CA ILE A 90 6.89 -5.61 0.20
C ILE A 90 7.97 -6.38 0.95
N THR A 91 9.05 -5.70 1.32
CA THR A 91 10.19 -6.29 2.04
C THR A 91 10.12 -6.05 3.54
N GLN A 92 9.39 -5.02 3.98
CA GLN A 92 9.14 -4.72 5.39
C GLN A 92 7.71 -4.24 5.61
N ALA A 93 7.15 -4.56 6.76
CA ALA A 93 5.84 -4.10 7.19
C ALA A 93 5.89 -3.77 8.67
N LEU A 94 5.35 -2.61 9.04
CA LEU A 94 5.29 -2.10 10.39
C LEU A 94 3.85 -1.64 10.67
N GLN A 95 3.33 -2.00 11.83
CA GLN A 95 2.07 -1.45 12.32
C GLN A 95 2.36 -0.16 13.09
N GLY A 96 1.72 0.92 12.70
CA GLY A 96 1.75 2.21 13.39
C GLY A 96 0.69 2.30 14.49
N GLN A 97 0.39 3.53 14.93
CA GLN A 97 -0.70 3.75 15.88
C GLN A 97 -2.06 3.39 15.28
N SER A 98 -2.96 2.97 16.17
CA SER A 98 -4.37 2.75 15.91
C SER A 98 -5.18 3.63 16.85
N ASP A 99 -6.16 4.36 16.31
CA ASP A 99 -7.07 5.22 17.09
C ASP A 99 -8.38 4.48 17.48
N GLY A 100 -8.44 3.17 17.22
CA GLY A 100 -9.63 2.35 17.43
C GLY A 100 -10.60 2.32 16.25
N SER A 101 -10.49 3.26 15.30
CA SER A 101 -11.27 3.29 14.06
C SER A 101 -10.42 3.00 12.82
N LEU A 102 -9.23 3.59 12.77
CA LEU A 102 -8.23 3.45 11.73
C LEU A 102 -6.90 3.05 12.34
N SER A 103 -6.19 2.21 11.61
CA SER A 103 -4.88 1.68 11.95
C SER A 103 -3.92 1.96 10.81
N LEU A 104 -2.75 2.47 11.16
CA LEU A 104 -1.69 2.76 10.20
C LEU A 104 -0.84 1.51 9.95
N TYR A 105 -0.54 1.24 8.68
CA TYR A 105 0.43 0.25 8.25
C TYR A 105 1.47 0.95 7.37
N LYS A 106 2.72 0.91 7.80
CA LYS A 106 3.87 1.41 7.03
C LYS A 106 4.53 0.22 6.33
N LEU A 107 4.55 0.24 5.01
CA LEU A 107 5.14 -0.82 4.19
C LEU A 107 6.34 -0.29 3.42
N THR A 108 7.40 -1.10 3.32
CA THR A 108 8.54 -0.79 2.45
C THR A 108 8.40 -1.60 1.17
N LEU A 109 8.24 -0.91 0.04
CA LEU A 109 8.20 -1.47 -1.30
C LEU A 109 9.59 -1.33 -1.94
N GLU A 110 10.14 -2.44 -2.39
CA GLU A 110 11.42 -2.50 -3.12
C GLU A 110 11.29 -3.33 -4.39
N ASP A 111 12.20 -3.17 -5.35
CA ASP A 111 12.23 -4.07 -6.50
C ASP A 111 12.64 -5.51 -6.10
N PRO A 112 12.26 -6.53 -6.90
CA PRO A 112 12.58 -7.93 -6.59
C PRO A 112 14.07 -8.25 -6.49
N THR A 113 14.96 -7.48 -7.14
CA THR A 113 16.41 -7.75 -7.12
C THR A 113 17.02 -7.49 -5.74
N THR A 114 16.36 -6.68 -4.92
CA THR A 114 16.75 -6.44 -3.52
C THR A 114 16.81 -7.73 -2.70
N LEU A 115 15.98 -8.73 -3.02
CA LEU A 115 15.98 -10.03 -2.33
C LEU A 115 17.26 -10.84 -2.57
N TRP A 116 18.02 -10.57 -3.63
CA TRP A 116 19.29 -11.26 -3.89
C TRP A 116 20.34 -11.00 -2.81
N LYS A 117 20.22 -9.87 -2.09
CA LYS A 117 21.09 -9.48 -0.98
C LYS A 117 20.80 -10.22 0.33
N LYS A 118 19.76 -11.06 0.37
CA LYS A 118 19.27 -11.77 1.57
C LYS A 118 19.50 -13.28 1.54
N ARG A 119 20.38 -13.75 0.65
CA ARG A 119 20.80 -15.16 0.59
C ARG A 119 21.69 -15.55 1.75
#